data_AF-Q05X05-F1
#
_entry.id   AF-Q05X05-F1
#
_cell.length_a   1.000
_cell.length_b   1.000
_cell.length_c   1.000
_cell.angle_alpha   90.00
_cell.angle_beta   90.00
_cell.angle_gamma   90.00
#
_symmetry.space_group_name_H-M   'P 1'
#
loop_
_entity.id
_entity.type
_entity.pdbx_description
1 polymer ?
#
loop_
_entity_poly.entity_id
_entity_poly.type
_entity_poly.pdbx_seq_one_letter_code
_entity_poly.pdbx_strand_id
1 'polypeptide(L)'
;MPDGKNETPEYRAAIKKLRAWHENREVADRERVTPLRVLMMAARFRPIDHCDLPTYFDSRLRMSYMCDTLNPQGSDYQKALLHFANSVQVTEENIREVQKDLLITLANAAAIETPAVKTDKPSMEGRMAWELEMVTKLKDEAEYPAVNRKFWTECDEPFQFLAALREYYEIFVWCCSTVARVPNGRDATNSGS
;
A
#
# COMPACT_ATOMS: atom_id res chain seq x y z
N MET A 1 49.18 -17.43 -5.45
CA MET A 1 47.90 -17.89 -4.90
C MET A 1 48.10 -18.01 -3.39
N PRO A 2 47.57 -17.13 -2.54
CA PRO A 2 47.76 -17.28 -1.09
C PRO A 2 46.95 -18.50 -0.62
N ASP A 3 47.65 -19.42 0.03
CA ASP A 3 47.17 -20.69 0.56
C ASP A 3 46.03 -20.50 1.57
N GLY A 4 44.97 -21.30 1.45
CA GLY A 4 43.82 -21.35 2.35
C GLY A 4 44.11 -21.95 3.72
N LYS A 5 45.14 -21.49 4.42
CA LYS A 5 45.55 -21.98 5.74
C LYS A 5 45.53 -20.84 6.76
N ASN A 6 44.54 -20.92 7.66
CA ASN A 6 44.30 -20.13 8.88
C ASN A 6 43.22 -19.05 8.78
N GLU A 7 42.01 -19.44 8.35
CA GLU A 7 40.81 -18.67 8.70
C GLU A 7 40.53 -18.80 10.20
N THR A 8 40.99 -17.82 10.99
CA THR A 8 40.61 -17.74 12.40
C THR A 8 39.10 -17.49 12.53
N PRO A 9 38.46 -17.87 13.66
CA PRO A 9 37.06 -17.51 13.92
C PRO A 9 36.80 -16.00 13.75
N GLU A 10 37.77 -15.17 14.12
CA GLU A 10 37.73 -13.72 13.95
C GLU A 10 37.74 -13.30 12.48
N TYR A 11 38.57 -13.91 11.64
CA TYR A 11 38.59 -13.67 10.20
C TYR A 11 37.24 -14.03 9.56
N ARG A 12 36.66 -15.18 9.92
CA ARG A 12 35.32 -15.58 9.42
C ARG A 12 34.23 -14.63 9.88
N ALA A 13 34.27 -14.19 11.14
CA ALA A 13 33.34 -13.20 11.67
C ALA A 13 33.47 -11.84 10.96
N ALA A 14 34.70 -11.40 10.67
CA ALA A 14 34.97 -10.18 9.93
C ALA A 14 34.44 -10.26 8.49
N ILE A 15 34.67 -11.37 7.78
CA ILE A 15 34.13 -11.59 6.43
C ILE A 15 32.59 -11.66 6.44
N LYS A 16 31.98 -12.32 7.43
CA LYS A 16 30.51 -12.35 7.59
C LYS A 16 29.94 -10.94 7.79
N LYS A 17 30.59 -10.13 8.65
CA LYS A 17 30.20 -8.74 8.90
C LYS A 17 30.35 -7.87 7.64
N LEU A 18 31.44 -8.06 6.89
CA LEU A 18 31.68 -7.34 5.64
C LEU A 18 30.62 -7.69 4.58
N ARG A 19 30.28 -8.98 4.41
CA ARG A 19 29.21 -9.41 3.50
C ARG A 19 27.86 -8.81 3.87
N ALA A 20 27.48 -8.91 5.14
CA ALA A 20 26.25 -8.30 5.63
C ALA A 20 26.22 -6.78 5.41
N TRP A 21 27.36 -6.09 5.56
CA TRP A 21 27.46 -4.67 5.27
C TRP A 21 27.24 -4.36 3.77
N HIS A 22 27.85 -5.13 2.86
CA HIS A 22 27.65 -4.96 1.42
C HIS A 22 26.20 -5.25 1.01
N GLU A 23 25.62 -6.35 1.50
CA GLU A 23 24.22 -6.73 1.24
C GLU A 23 23.26 -5.64 1.74
N ASN A 24 23.43 -5.17 2.98
CA ASN A 24 22.60 -4.10 3.54
C ASN A 24 22.73 -2.79 2.75
N ARG A 25 23.94 -2.47 2.26
CA ARG A 25 24.16 -1.28 1.44
C ARG A 25 23.46 -1.39 0.09
N GLU A 26 23.54 -2.53 -0.59
CA GLU A 26 22.85 -2.76 -1.86
C GLU A 26 21.33 -2.71 -1.70
N VAL A 27 20.81 -3.24 -0.60
CA VAL A 27 19.38 -3.14 -0.24
C VAL A 27 19.01 -1.67 -0.02
N ALA A 28 19.77 -0.92 0.80
CA ALA A 28 19.49 0.48 1.06
C ALA A 28 19.54 1.35 -0.20
N ASP A 29 20.50 1.10 -1.10
CA ASP A 29 20.59 1.80 -2.38
C ASP A 29 19.36 1.49 -3.26
N ARG A 30 18.87 0.25 -3.27
CA ARG A 30 17.65 -0.15 -3.98
C ARG A 30 16.41 0.49 -3.37
N GLU A 31 16.26 0.45 -2.05
CA GLU A 31 15.14 1.05 -1.33
C GLU A 31 15.05 2.56 -1.54
N ARG A 32 16.18 3.23 -1.79
CA ARG A 32 16.21 4.66 -2.14
C ARG A 32 15.84 4.91 -3.60
N VAL A 33 16.36 4.10 -4.53
CA VAL A 33 16.21 4.34 -5.97
C VAL A 33 14.84 3.90 -6.49
N THR A 34 14.28 2.80 -5.99
CA THR A 34 13.01 2.27 -6.49
C THR A 34 11.85 3.25 -6.34
N PRO A 35 11.57 3.83 -5.15
CA PRO A 35 10.48 4.81 -5.00
C PRO A 35 10.64 6.03 -5.90
N LEU A 36 11.88 6.51 -6.09
CA LEU A 36 12.16 7.62 -7.01
C LEU A 36 11.79 7.26 -8.45
N ARG A 37 12.12 6.06 -8.92
CA ARG A 37 11.74 5.59 -10.27
C ARG A 37 10.22 5.48 -10.42
N VAL A 38 9.52 5.00 -9.40
CA VAL A 38 8.06 4.92 -9.38
C VAL A 38 7.43 6.30 -9.47
N LEU A 39 7.87 7.25 -8.64
CA LEU A 39 7.36 8.62 -8.65
C LEU A 39 7.66 9.33 -9.98
N MET A 40 8.84 9.13 -10.56
CA MET A 40 9.17 9.65 -11.89
C MET A 40 8.25 9.09 -12.96
N MET A 41 7.91 7.79 -12.88
CA MET A 41 6.98 7.17 -13.82
C MET A 41 5.55 7.70 -13.63
N ALA A 42 5.05 7.74 -12.40
CA ALA A 42 3.73 8.29 -12.08
C ALA A 42 3.60 9.75 -12.54
N ALA A 43 4.63 10.57 -12.35
CA ALA A 43 4.66 11.95 -12.82
C ALA A 43 4.56 12.07 -14.35
N ARG A 44 5.16 11.14 -15.11
CA ARG A 44 5.05 11.08 -16.58
C ARG A 44 3.65 10.73 -17.06
N PHE A 45 2.93 9.89 -16.30
CA PHE A 45 1.57 9.46 -16.63
C PHE A 45 0.48 10.37 -16.07
N ARG A 46 0.81 11.31 -15.17
CA ARG A 46 -0.15 12.29 -14.63
C ARG A 46 -1.01 13.05 -15.65
N PRO A 47 -0.50 13.49 -16.83
CA PRO A 47 -1.34 14.17 -17.82
C PRO A 47 -2.14 13.20 -18.71
N ILE A 48 -1.96 11.89 -18.55
CA ILE A 48 -2.66 10.86 -19.33
C ILE A 48 -3.95 10.50 -18.58
N ASP A 49 -5.08 10.50 -19.30
CA ASP A 49 -6.39 10.22 -18.73
C ASP A 49 -6.51 8.80 -18.16
N HIS A 50 -6.05 7.80 -18.94
CA HIS A 50 -6.00 6.41 -18.51
C HIS A 50 -4.87 5.66 -19.23
N CYS A 51 -4.45 4.54 -18.66
CA CYS A 51 -3.52 3.62 -19.30
C CYS A 51 -3.89 2.16 -19.01
N ASP A 52 -3.71 1.31 -20.01
CA ASP A 52 -3.86 -0.14 -19.86
C ASP A 52 -2.52 -0.77 -19.50
N LEU A 53 -2.54 -1.69 -18.54
CA LEU A 53 -1.35 -2.39 -18.07
C LEU A 53 -1.34 -3.81 -18.67
N PRO A 54 -0.46 -4.10 -19.65
CA PRO A 54 -0.44 -5.42 -20.28
C PRO A 54 0.02 -6.50 -19.30
N THR A 55 -0.59 -7.67 -19.40
CA THR A 55 -0.35 -8.82 -18.52
C THR A 55 0.22 -10.02 -19.28
N TYR A 56 0.85 -10.92 -18.54
CA TYR A 56 1.33 -12.21 -19.02
C TYR A 56 1.10 -13.29 -17.96
N PHE A 57 1.20 -14.56 -18.36
CA PHE A 57 1.08 -15.71 -17.47
C PHE A 57 2.42 -16.42 -17.31
N ASP A 58 2.78 -16.78 -16.08
CA ASP A 58 3.96 -17.63 -15.83
C ASP A 58 3.66 -19.12 -16.10
N SER A 59 4.66 -20.00 -15.93
CA SER A 59 4.51 -21.45 -16.15
C SER A 59 3.50 -22.13 -15.22
N ARG A 60 3.04 -21.44 -14.18
CA ARG A 60 2.02 -21.88 -13.23
C ARG A 60 0.69 -21.15 -13.45
N LEU A 61 0.53 -20.45 -14.57
CA LEU A 61 -0.66 -19.69 -14.94
C LEU A 61 -1.01 -18.57 -13.96
N ARG A 62 -0.02 -18.03 -13.22
CA ARG A 62 -0.22 -16.81 -12.44
C ARG A 62 -0.10 -15.61 -13.36
N MET A 63 -1.08 -14.71 -13.27
CA MET A 63 -1.07 -13.45 -14.02
C MET A 63 -0.10 -12.46 -13.37
N SER A 64 0.78 -11.87 -14.19
CA SER A 64 1.71 -10.81 -13.81
C SER A 64 1.65 -9.66 -14.80
N TYR A 65 2.10 -8.48 -14.38
CA TYR A 65 2.16 -7.30 -15.24
C TYR A 65 3.51 -7.20 -15.95
N MET A 66 3.51 -6.81 -17.23
CA MET A 66 4.76 -6.58 -17.96
C MET A 66 5.51 -5.32 -17.48
N CYS A 67 4.82 -4.38 -16.85
CA CYS A 67 5.43 -3.20 -16.24
C CYS A 67 5.99 -3.55 -14.85
N ASP A 68 7.29 -3.37 -14.66
CA ASP A 68 7.98 -3.60 -13.38
C ASP A 68 7.94 -2.37 -12.44
N THR A 69 7.81 -1.16 -13.01
CA THR A 69 7.91 0.11 -12.26
C THR A 69 6.62 0.54 -11.57
N LEU A 70 5.49 0.59 -12.27
CA LEU A 70 4.20 0.99 -11.70
C LEU A 70 3.14 -0.02 -12.15
N ASN A 71 2.71 -0.85 -11.21
CA ASN A 71 1.70 -1.88 -11.44
C ASN A 71 0.91 -2.16 -10.15
N PRO A 72 -0.31 -2.70 -10.23
CA PRO A 72 -1.19 -2.90 -9.08
C PRO A 72 -0.83 -4.14 -8.23
N GLN A 73 0.21 -4.90 -8.62
CA GLN A 73 0.79 -6.00 -7.81
C GLN A 73 2.06 -5.56 -7.07
N GLY A 74 2.42 -4.28 -7.14
CA GLY A 74 3.61 -3.71 -6.52
C GLY A 74 3.47 -3.50 -5.01
N SER A 75 4.45 -2.79 -4.44
CA SER A 75 4.42 -2.37 -3.04
C SER A 75 3.32 -1.34 -2.77
N ASP A 76 3.04 -1.11 -1.49
CA ASP A 76 2.03 -0.16 -0.99
C ASP A 76 1.94 1.17 -1.77
N TYR A 77 3.04 1.91 -1.86
CA TYR A 77 3.09 3.19 -2.57
C TYR A 77 2.87 3.08 -4.08
N GLN A 78 3.17 1.93 -4.71
CA GLN A 78 2.87 1.71 -6.12
C GLN A 78 1.36 1.53 -6.32
N LYS A 79 0.72 0.74 -5.44
CA LYS A 79 -0.73 0.51 -5.44
C LYS A 79 -1.50 1.81 -5.17
N ALA A 80 -1.07 2.59 -4.17
CA ALA A 80 -1.70 3.84 -3.78
C ALA A 80 -1.65 4.96 -4.85
N LEU A 81 -0.69 4.89 -5.78
CA LEU A 81 -0.58 5.84 -6.90
C LEU A 81 -1.51 5.52 -8.07
N LEU A 82 -2.17 4.35 -8.06
CA LEU A 82 -3.03 3.89 -9.13
C LEU A 82 -4.50 3.99 -8.75
N HIS A 83 -5.28 4.59 -9.64
CA HIS A 83 -6.74 4.66 -9.53
C HIS A 83 -7.37 3.87 -10.68
N PHE A 84 -8.58 3.34 -10.46
CA PHE A 84 -9.37 2.80 -11.56
C PHE A 84 -9.79 3.93 -12.50
N ALA A 85 -9.48 3.78 -13.80
CA ALA A 85 -9.96 4.68 -14.85
C ALA A 85 -11.49 4.64 -14.95
N ASN A 86 -12.07 3.43 -14.88
CA ASN A 86 -13.51 3.22 -14.80
C ASN A 86 -13.95 3.30 -13.33
N SER A 87 -14.10 4.53 -12.84
CA SER A 87 -14.51 4.81 -11.47
C SER A 87 -16.01 4.64 -11.21
N VAL A 88 -16.40 4.52 -9.95
CA VAL A 88 -17.81 4.42 -9.54
C VAL A 88 -18.36 5.79 -9.21
N GLN A 89 -19.40 6.22 -9.92
CA GLN A 89 -20.18 7.39 -9.56
C GLN A 89 -20.98 7.08 -8.29
N VAL A 90 -20.83 7.93 -7.26
CA VAL A 90 -21.58 7.86 -6.02
C VAL A 90 -22.96 8.48 -6.25
N THR A 91 -24.00 7.71 -5.97
CA THR A 91 -25.41 8.08 -6.09
C THR A 91 -26.12 7.78 -4.78
N GLU A 92 -27.32 8.33 -4.57
CA GLU A 92 -28.12 8.03 -3.38
C GLU A 92 -28.40 6.52 -3.20
N GLU A 93 -28.43 5.76 -4.29
CA GLU A 93 -28.67 4.32 -4.29
C GLU A 93 -27.47 3.51 -3.79
N ASN A 94 -26.24 3.94 -4.13
CA ASN A 94 -25.02 3.19 -3.82
C ASN A 94 -24.15 3.81 -2.70
N ILE A 95 -24.49 5.01 -2.22
CA ILE A 95 -23.68 5.78 -1.26
C ILE A 95 -23.30 4.98 -0.01
N ARG A 96 -24.22 4.15 0.49
CA ARG A 96 -23.98 3.31 1.67
C ARG A 96 -22.98 2.20 1.37
N GLU A 97 -23.05 1.57 0.20
CA GLU A 97 -22.13 0.49 -0.16
C GLU A 97 -20.73 1.04 -0.43
N VAL A 98 -20.61 2.19 -1.10
CA VAL A 98 -19.34 2.90 -1.28
C VAL A 98 -18.72 3.26 0.07
N GLN A 99 -19.51 3.76 1.01
CA GLN A 99 -19.01 4.09 2.35
C GLN A 99 -18.49 2.85 3.08
N LYS A 100 -19.25 1.74 3.06
CA LYS A 100 -18.83 0.49 3.69
C LYS A 100 -17.54 -0.02 3.08
N ASP A 101 -17.43 -0.04 1.76
CA ASP A 101 -16.25 -0.53 1.07
C ASP A 101 -15.00 0.27 1.43
N LEU A 102 -15.09 1.61 1.46
CA LEU A 102 -13.99 2.47 1.88
C LEU A 102 -13.60 2.27 3.34
N LEU A 103 -14.57 2.13 4.25
CA LEU A 103 -14.29 1.85 5.67
C LEU A 103 -13.59 0.50 5.84
N ILE A 104 -13.93 -0.50 5.03
CA ILE A 104 -13.25 -1.80 5.06
C ILE A 104 -11.84 -1.69 4.50
N THR A 105 -11.65 -0.97 3.39
CA THR A 105 -10.32 -0.72 2.82
C THR A 105 -9.40 -0.04 3.83
N LEU A 106 -9.91 0.98 4.52
CA LEU A 106 -9.18 1.67 5.59
C LEU A 106 -8.83 0.73 6.74
N ALA A 107 -9.79 -0.04 7.26
CA ALA A 107 -9.53 -0.96 8.37
C ALA A 107 -8.48 -2.04 8.02
N ASN A 108 -8.52 -2.55 6.78
CA ASN A 108 -7.56 -3.52 6.25
C ASN A 108 -6.18 -2.91 6.06
N ALA A 109 -6.10 -1.69 5.54
CA ALA A 109 -4.83 -1.00 5.33
C ALA A 109 -4.19 -0.53 6.64
N ALA A 110 -5.01 -0.19 7.65
CA ALA A 110 -4.55 0.13 8.99
C ALA A 110 -3.92 -1.09 9.67
N ALA A 111 -4.66 -2.20 9.77
CA ALA A 111 -4.30 -3.45 10.44
C ALA A 111 -3.56 -3.28 11.79
N ILE A 112 -3.92 -2.23 12.55
CA ILE A 112 -3.25 -1.87 13.79
C ILE A 112 -3.70 -2.78 14.93
N GLU A 113 -2.78 -3.08 15.85
CA GLU A 113 -3.07 -3.89 17.03
C GLU A 113 -3.92 -3.09 18.02
N THR A 114 -5.14 -3.55 18.30
CA THR A 114 -5.92 -3.08 19.45
C THR A 114 -5.74 -4.02 20.64
N PRO A 115 -6.09 -3.64 21.88
CA PRO A 115 -6.03 -4.54 23.04
C PRO A 115 -6.82 -5.85 22.87
N ALA A 116 -7.76 -5.91 21.92
CA ALA A 116 -8.55 -7.11 21.64
C ALA A 116 -8.03 -7.88 20.42
N VAL A 117 -7.77 -7.20 19.30
CA VAL A 117 -7.39 -7.82 18.03
C VAL A 117 -6.88 -6.77 17.01
N LYS A 118 -6.10 -7.18 16.01
CA LYS A 118 -5.81 -6.34 14.84
C LYS A 118 -7.07 -5.93 14.07
N THR A 119 -7.14 -4.71 13.57
CA THR A 119 -8.33 -4.12 12.92
C THR A 119 -8.80 -4.85 11.65
N ASP A 120 -7.95 -5.67 11.03
CA ASP A 120 -8.26 -6.47 9.84
C ASP A 120 -8.83 -7.87 10.16
N LYS A 121 -8.95 -8.26 11.43
CA LYS A 121 -9.43 -9.58 11.86
C LYS A 121 -10.90 -9.66 12.29
N PRO A 122 -11.55 -8.61 12.83
CA PRO A 122 -12.97 -8.64 13.15
C PRO A 122 -13.87 -8.98 11.96
N SER A 123 -15.14 -9.26 12.28
CA SER A 123 -16.21 -9.31 11.29
C SER A 123 -16.28 -8.02 10.48
N MET A 124 -16.89 -8.07 9.30
CA MET A 124 -17.02 -6.88 8.44
C MET A 124 -17.69 -5.71 9.16
N GLU A 125 -18.72 -5.99 9.96
CA GLU A 125 -19.40 -5.01 10.80
C GLU A 125 -18.49 -4.41 11.87
N GLY A 126 -17.67 -5.24 12.52
CA GLY A 126 -16.68 -4.76 13.50
C GLY A 126 -15.65 -3.82 12.89
N ARG A 127 -15.18 -4.11 11.66
CA ARG A 127 -14.25 -3.23 10.94
C ARG A 127 -14.87 -1.87 10.65
N MET A 128 -16.09 -1.86 10.12
CA MET A 128 -16.81 -0.64 9.77
C MET A 128 -17.08 0.25 11.00
N ALA A 129 -17.49 -0.35 12.12
CA ALA A 129 -17.79 0.40 13.33
C ALA A 129 -16.54 1.08 13.91
N TRP A 130 -15.42 0.36 13.94
CA TRP A 130 -14.14 0.89 14.40
C TRP A 130 -13.64 2.02 13.50
N GLU A 131 -13.66 1.79 12.19
CA GLU A 131 -13.15 2.75 11.23
C GLU A 131 -14.01 4.02 11.18
N LEU A 132 -15.33 3.89 11.30
CA LEU A 132 -16.24 5.05 11.32
C LEU A 132 -15.92 5.99 12.49
N GLU A 133 -15.53 5.47 13.65
CA GLU A 133 -15.08 6.30 14.76
C GLU A 133 -13.70 6.94 14.46
N MET A 134 -12.79 6.18 13.86
CA MET A 134 -11.43 6.62 13.53
C MET A 134 -11.39 7.73 12.48
N VAL A 135 -12.10 7.56 11.36
CA VAL A 135 -12.10 8.54 10.26
C VAL A 135 -12.55 9.91 10.74
N THR A 136 -13.45 10.01 11.73
CA THR A 136 -13.87 11.31 12.28
C THR A 136 -12.77 12.06 13.04
N LYS A 137 -11.73 11.35 13.48
CA LYS A 137 -10.58 11.90 14.23
C LYS A 137 -9.38 12.21 13.34
N LEU A 138 -9.36 11.70 12.11
CA LEU A 138 -8.22 11.78 11.19
C LEU A 138 -8.33 12.91 10.15
N LYS A 139 -9.01 14.00 10.51
CA LYS A 139 -9.20 15.14 9.60
C LYS A 139 -7.88 15.79 9.23
N ASP A 140 -7.01 15.96 10.22
CA ASP A 140 -5.73 16.62 10.07
C ASP A 140 -4.77 15.81 9.18
N GLU A 141 -4.81 14.48 9.28
CA GLU A 141 -4.14 13.53 8.38
C GLU A 141 -4.68 13.60 6.95
N ALA A 142 -5.99 13.73 6.77
CA ALA A 142 -6.61 13.82 5.44
C ALA A 142 -6.30 15.15 4.72
N GLU A 143 -6.28 16.27 5.46
CA GLU A 143 -6.01 17.61 4.91
C GLU A 143 -4.50 17.86 4.72
N TYR A 144 -3.68 17.48 5.70
CA TYR A 144 -2.25 17.81 5.75
C TYR A 144 -1.37 16.59 6.09
N PRO A 145 -1.36 15.53 5.26
CA PRO A 145 -0.71 14.25 5.59
C PRO A 145 0.81 14.34 5.78
N ALA A 146 1.46 15.32 5.16
CA ALA A 146 2.90 15.55 5.32
C ALA A 146 3.25 16.09 6.72
N VAL A 147 2.33 16.84 7.34
CA VAL A 147 2.50 17.41 8.69
C VAL A 147 1.99 16.42 9.73
N ASN A 148 0.80 15.86 9.50
CA ASN A 148 0.12 14.94 10.40
C ASN A 148 0.36 13.51 9.93
N ARG A 149 1.46 12.93 10.42
CA ARG A 149 1.93 11.61 9.98
C ARG A 149 1.80 10.49 11.00
N LYS A 150 1.56 10.83 12.27
CA LYS A 150 1.69 9.90 13.40
C LYS A 150 0.89 8.62 13.18
N PHE A 151 -0.38 8.75 12.80
CA PHE A 151 -1.25 7.59 12.64
C PHE A 151 -0.97 6.82 11.36
N TRP A 152 -1.10 7.46 10.20
CA TRP A 152 -1.07 6.74 8.92
C TRP A 152 0.28 6.09 8.62
N THR A 153 1.40 6.59 9.16
CA THR A 153 2.71 5.94 8.99
C THR A 153 2.92 4.69 9.84
N GLU A 154 2.04 4.45 10.83
CA GLU A 154 2.07 3.26 11.68
C GLU A 154 1.15 2.14 11.17
N CYS A 155 0.37 2.39 10.12
CA CYS A 155 -0.47 1.40 9.46
C CYS A 155 0.38 0.34 8.72
N ASP A 156 -0.17 -0.87 8.54
CA ASP A 156 0.53 -1.93 7.78
C ASP A 156 0.70 -1.55 6.29
N GLU A 157 -0.28 -0.84 5.69
CA GLU A 157 -0.27 -0.34 4.31
C GLU A 157 -0.50 1.19 4.28
N PRO A 158 0.51 1.99 4.67
CA PRO A 158 0.36 3.41 5.00
C PRO A 158 -0.13 4.31 3.85
N PHE A 159 0.36 4.10 2.62
CA PHE A 159 0.00 4.91 1.47
C PHE A 159 -1.38 4.53 0.90
N GLN A 160 -1.73 3.24 0.87
CA GLN A 160 -3.08 2.81 0.52
C GLN A 160 -4.11 3.32 1.54
N PHE A 161 -3.76 3.29 2.84
CA PHE A 161 -4.59 3.90 3.89
C PHE A 161 -4.82 5.38 3.61
N LEU A 162 -3.76 6.13 3.31
CA LEU A 162 -3.87 7.57 3.03
C LEU A 162 -4.72 7.85 1.78
N ALA A 163 -4.56 7.07 0.72
CA ALA A 163 -5.35 7.20 -0.50
C ALA A 163 -6.85 6.98 -0.23
N ALA A 164 -7.19 5.92 0.50
CA ALA A 164 -8.57 5.64 0.89
C ALA A 164 -9.14 6.69 1.86
N LEU A 165 -8.33 7.19 2.80
CA LEU A 165 -8.74 8.22 3.76
C LEU A 165 -9.07 9.52 3.04
N ARG A 166 -8.23 9.90 2.08
CA ARG A 166 -8.46 11.08 1.25
C ARG A 166 -9.75 10.97 0.46
N GLU A 167 -9.98 9.84 -0.22
CA GLU A 167 -11.19 9.60 -0.99
C GLU A 167 -12.45 9.59 -0.10
N TYR A 168 -12.37 8.98 1.09
CA TYR A 168 -13.45 9.03 2.08
C TYR A 168 -13.82 10.47 2.46
N TYR A 169 -12.81 11.31 2.74
CA TYR A 169 -13.04 12.71 3.09
C TYR A 169 -13.62 13.52 1.93
N GLU A 170 -13.11 13.34 0.71
CA GLU A 170 -13.61 14.03 -0.48
C GLU A 170 -15.08 13.71 -0.76
N ILE A 171 -15.51 12.47 -0.51
CA ILE A 171 -16.90 12.03 -0.77
C ILE A 171 -17.84 12.36 0.39
N PHE A 172 -17.48 12.03 1.63
CA PHE A 172 -18.42 12.01 2.76
C PHE A 172 -18.29 13.18 3.74
N VAL A 173 -17.15 13.89 3.74
CA VAL A 173 -16.88 14.95 4.71
C VAL A 173 -16.87 16.32 4.05
N TRP A 174 -16.06 16.49 3.01
CA TRP A 174 -15.97 17.72 2.23
C TRP A 174 -17.02 17.79 1.12
N CYS A 175 -17.58 16.63 0.73
CA CYS A 175 -18.59 16.50 -0.32
C CYS A 175 -18.17 17.21 -1.63
N CYS A 176 -16.88 17.15 -1.96
CA CYS A 176 -16.30 17.79 -3.14
C CYS A 176 -16.05 16.81 -4.29
N SER A 177 -16.24 15.51 -4.05
CA SER A 177 -16.22 14.45 -5.06
C SER A 177 -17.48 13.59 -4.95
N THR A 178 -17.97 13.12 -6.10
CA THR A 178 -19.02 12.10 -6.19
C THR A 178 -18.51 10.86 -6.90
N VAL A 179 -17.20 10.61 -6.86
CA VAL A 179 -16.55 9.56 -7.64
C VAL A 179 -15.57 8.82 -6.75
N ALA A 180 -15.75 7.50 -6.63
CA ALA A 180 -14.84 6.58 -5.95
C ALA A 180 -13.96 5.84 -6.97
N ARG A 181 -12.65 5.83 -6.72
CA ARG A 181 -11.61 5.44 -7.69
C ARG A 181 -10.54 4.53 -7.06
N VAL A 182 -10.37 4.57 -5.74
CA VAL A 182 -9.34 3.81 -5.04
C VAL A 182 -9.65 2.31 -5.16
N PRO A 183 -8.67 1.47 -5.53
CA PRO A 183 -8.86 0.03 -5.55
C PRO A 183 -9.12 -0.56 -4.15
N ASN A 184 -10.14 -1.41 -4.04
CA ASN A 184 -10.44 -2.15 -2.80
C ASN A 184 -9.92 -3.60 -2.90
N GLY A 185 -8.70 -3.83 -2.41
CA GLY A 185 -8.09 -5.17 -2.36
C GLY A 185 -8.82 -6.09 -1.37
N ARG A 186 -9.23 -7.28 -1.84
CA ARG A 186 -9.88 -8.31 -1.02
C ARG A 186 -9.04 -9.58 -1.06
N ASP A 187 -8.21 -9.77 -0.04
CA ASP A 187 -7.32 -10.93 0.05
C ASP A 187 -7.99 -12.10 0.79
N ALA A 188 -7.71 -13.31 0.30
CA ALA A 188 -8.13 -14.53 0.98
C ALA A 188 -7.15 -14.87 2.12
N THR A 189 -7.67 -15.37 3.24
CA THR A 189 -6.88 -15.71 4.44
C THR A 189 -5.82 -16.78 4.16
N ASN A 190 -6.10 -17.76 3.30
CA ASN A 190 -5.12 -18.75 2.84
C ASN A 190 -5.54 -19.34 1.48
N SER A 191 -4.84 -18.94 0.41
CA SER A 191 -5.10 -19.44 -0.95
C SER A 191 -4.33 -20.74 -1.19
N GLY A 192 -5.02 -21.89 -1.11
CA GLY A 192 -4.47 -23.21 -1.49
C GLY A 192 -4.42 -24.26 -0.38
N SER A 193 -4.94 -23.95 0.81
CA SER A 193 -5.09 -24.86 1.95
C SER A 193 -6.53 -25.31 2.17
#